data_AF-A0A1G2X6T8-F1
#
_entry.id   AF-A0A1G2X6T8-F1
#
_cell.length_a   1.000
_cell.length_b   1.000
_cell.length_c   1.000
_cell.angle_alpha   90.00
_cell.angle_beta   90.00
_cell.angle_gamma   90.00
#
_symmetry.space_group_name_H-M   'P 1'
#
loop_
_entity.id
_entity.type
_entity.pdbx_description
1 polymer ?
#
loop_
_entity_poly.entity_id
_entity_poly.type
_entity_poly.pdbx_seq_one_letter_code
_entity_poly.pdbx_strand_id
1 'polypeptide(L)'
;MAIALEIGVATIIFYDRKNMLASITNRPHISWLILVYDRTAKERFPFKRKWYTFSYERASEEEIEQIINLCCKKKESDFPPPITSPKISDTQISFSVGVSNYSSRKILNYRHLFDFIPDYENNNCHKAKPTQIPFFVNLPEDAYYEDENEKPISLLQVFDEENQKSGRHGLAIVKDMPESVLRFDPAIPIRKELWKTTDADIFALFFRQFKFIRNSRWINSPCHISPVSKDICHARLPIQEDCMAVILPFRQMYSNDDRDNLFNKICNIHKRHCPNGHPTYHWVNDYKKDFNNTLNSHPNFPIQNCKINNQRYLNAFAYGAKVIHVKNNEEEPVYDLKYLLDNFQQEMVIMQYHVILRSLMSPMSMIVDVLQKNVGHWINNLGWSGWDDKLSGSEIFNC
;
A
#
# COMPACT_ATOMS: atom_id res chain seq x y z
N MET A 1 -1.44 -16.44 4.72
CA MET A 1 -2.05 -15.47 3.80
C MET A 1 -0.90 -14.59 3.32
N ALA A 2 -0.45 -14.79 2.08
CA ALA A 2 0.67 -14.06 1.52
C ALA A 2 0.31 -12.58 1.40
N ILE A 3 1.21 -11.69 1.82
CA ILE A 3 1.11 -10.27 1.45
C ILE A 3 1.25 -10.25 -0.07
N ALA A 4 0.12 -10.09 -0.78
CA ALA A 4 0.16 -9.74 -2.18
C ALA A 4 0.74 -8.32 -2.22
N LEU A 5 2.04 -8.22 -2.51
CA LEU A 5 2.54 -7.05 -3.19
C LEU A 5 1.64 -6.91 -4.44
N GLU A 6 0.79 -5.89 -4.48
CA GLU A 6 0.11 -5.50 -5.72
C GLU A 6 1.21 -5.08 -6.70
N ILE A 7 1.79 -6.06 -7.39
CA ILE A 7 2.55 -5.85 -8.61
C ILE A 7 1.48 -5.55 -9.66
N GLY A 8 1.11 -4.28 -9.77
CA GLY A 8 0.23 -3.83 -10.83
C GLY A 8 0.93 -4.01 -12.18
N VAL A 9 0.49 -5.01 -12.96
CA VAL A 9 0.80 -5.06 -14.39
C VAL A 9 -0.09 -4.01 -15.06
N ALA A 10 0.50 -2.86 -15.38
CA ALA A 10 -0.23 -1.79 -16.06
C ALA A 10 0.01 -1.93 -17.57
N THR A 11 -1.02 -2.30 -18.33
CA THR A 11 -1.04 -2.08 -19.77
C THR A 11 -1.25 -0.59 -20.03
N ILE A 12 -0.26 0.07 -20.63
CA ILE A 12 -0.36 1.49 -21.02
C ILE A 12 -0.86 1.54 -22.45
N ILE A 13 -2.05 2.12 -22.66
CA ILE A 13 -2.59 2.34 -24.00
C ILE A 13 -2.71 3.85 -24.22
N PHE A 14 -2.12 4.36 -25.31
CA PHE A 14 -2.13 5.78 -25.68
C PHE A 14 -3.29 6.06 -26.66
N TYR A 15 -4.13 7.07 -26.41
CA TYR A 15 -5.20 7.48 -27.33
C TYR A 15 -5.46 8.98 -27.34
N ASP A 16 -5.98 9.48 -28.47
CA ASP A 16 -6.44 10.86 -28.65
C ASP A 16 -7.86 11.03 -28.10
N ARG A 17 -7.98 11.78 -27.01
CA ARG A 17 -9.22 12.07 -26.25
C ARG A 17 -10.33 12.66 -27.11
N LYS A 18 -10.01 13.42 -28.17
CA LYS A 18 -11.02 13.99 -29.08
C LYS A 18 -11.71 12.93 -29.95
N ASN A 19 -11.01 11.84 -30.29
CA ASN A 19 -11.55 10.78 -31.13
C ASN A 19 -12.44 9.78 -30.36
N MET A 20 -12.27 9.65 -29.03
CA MET A 20 -13.07 8.76 -28.19
C MET A 20 -14.51 9.25 -27.95
N LEU A 21 -14.72 10.57 -27.94
CA LEU A 21 -16.03 11.17 -27.66
C LEU A 21 -16.85 11.47 -28.93
N ALA A 22 -16.23 11.39 -30.12
CA ALA A 22 -16.82 11.85 -31.38
C ALA A 22 -17.92 10.94 -31.97
N SER A 23 -18.06 9.68 -31.53
CA SER A 23 -19.16 8.81 -31.93
C SER A 23 -19.56 7.81 -30.84
N ILE A 24 -20.84 7.43 -30.80
CA ILE A 24 -21.37 6.40 -29.87
C ILE A 24 -20.64 5.05 -30.05
N THR A 25 -20.22 4.73 -31.28
CA THR A 25 -19.49 3.49 -31.58
C THR A 25 -18.05 3.49 -31.05
N ASN A 26 -17.48 4.67 -30.76
CA ASN A 26 -16.12 4.84 -30.22
C ASN A 26 -16.10 5.01 -28.70
N ARG A 27 -17.27 5.08 -28.05
CA ARG A 27 -17.34 5.24 -26.59
C ARG A 27 -16.74 4.01 -25.89
N PRO A 28 -15.96 4.22 -24.81
CA PRO A 28 -15.34 3.12 -24.08
C PRO A 28 -16.38 2.23 -23.39
N HIS A 29 -16.13 0.93 -23.30
CA HIS A 29 -16.93 0.06 -22.46
C HIS A 29 -16.44 0.20 -21.01
N ILE A 30 -17.23 0.78 -20.11
CA ILE A 30 -16.84 0.95 -18.70
C ILE A 30 -17.59 -0.07 -17.86
N SER A 31 -16.86 -0.94 -17.17
CA SER A 31 -17.41 -1.95 -16.27
C SER A 31 -16.92 -1.79 -14.84
N TRP A 32 -17.70 -2.29 -13.89
CA TRP A 32 -17.40 -2.22 -12.48
C TRP A 32 -17.77 -3.54 -11.80
N LEU A 33 -16.78 -4.19 -11.18
CA LEU A 33 -16.99 -5.31 -10.28
C LEU A 33 -17.27 -4.79 -8.87
N ILE A 34 -18.43 -5.15 -8.31
CA ILE A 34 -18.81 -4.85 -6.93
C ILE A 34 -18.97 -6.16 -6.17
N LEU A 35 -18.35 -6.23 -4.99
CA LEU A 35 -18.47 -7.35 -4.07
C LEU A 35 -19.70 -7.13 -3.18
N VAL A 36 -20.58 -8.14 -3.16
CA VAL A 36 -21.87 -8.10 -2.49
C VAL A 36 -21.90 -9.06 -1.31
N TYR A 37 -22.26 -8.52 -0.15
CA TYR A 37 -22.54 -9.27 1.06
C TYR A 37 -24.03 -9.63 1.11
N ASP A 38 -24.36 -10.88 0.80
CA ASP A 38 -25.75 -11.36 0.74
C ASP A 38 -26.13 -12.02 2.06
N ARG A 39 -26.90 -11.32 2.91
CA ARG A 39 -27.31 -11.84 4.22
C ARG A 39 -28.23 -13.06 4.14
N THR A 40 -28.93 -13.22 3.01
CA THR A 40 -29.90 -14.29 2.77
C THR A 40 -29.23 -15.59 2.33
N ALA A 41 -27.99 -15.52 1.84
CA ALA A 41 -27.23 -16.68 1.43
C ALA A 41 -26.90 -17.58 2.64
N LYS A 42 -26.96 -18.90 2.41
CA LYS A 42 -26.54 -19.91 3.38
C LYS A 42 -25.04 -19.76 3.72
N GLU A 43 -24.23 -19.55 2.69
CA GLU A 43 -22.80 -19.22 2.78
C GLU A 43 -22.61 -17.78 2.29
N ARG A 44 -22.19 -16.89 3.20
CA ARG A 44 -22.04 -15.45 2.93
C ARG A 44 -20.66 -15.08 2.39
N PHE A 45 -19.71 -16.00 2.51
CA PHE A 45 -18.36 -15.88 1.97
C PHE A 45 -18.04 -17.05 1.04
N PRO A 46 -17.24 -16.84 -0.02
CA PRO A 46 -16.71 -15.55 -0.47
C PRO A 46 -17.83 -14.59 -0.92
N PHE A 47 -17.56 -13.28 -0.94
CA PHE A 47 -18.54 -12.29 -1.40
C PHE A 47 -19.06 -12.65 -2.79
N LYS A 48 -20.37 -12.43 -3.00
CA LYS A 48 -20.97 -12.58 -4.32
C LYS A 48 -20.41 -11.49 -5.22
N ARG A 49 -19.96 -11.88 -6.41
CA ARG A 49 -19.46 -10.95 -7.42
C ARG A 49 -20.61 -10.48 -8.30
N LYS A 50 -20.85 -9.17 -8.36
CA LYS A 50 -21.80 -8.58 -9.31
C LYS A 50 -21.05 -7.63 -10.26
N TRP A 51 -21.32 -7.77 -11.55
CA TRP A 51 -20.76 -6.92 -12.58
C TRP A 51 -21.78 -5.90 -13.05
N TYR A 52 -21.32 -4.68 -13.24
CA TYR A 52 -22.12 -3.57 -13.71
C TYR A 52 -21.48 -2.93 -14.95
N THR A 53 -22.29 -2.40 -15.86
CA THR A 53 -21.85 -1.60 -17.02
C THR A 53 -22.38 -0.19 -16.92
N PHE A 54 -21.57 0.77 -17.34
CA PHE A 54 -21.99 2.17 -17.44
C PHE A 54 -23.07 2.35 -18.51
N SER A 55 -24.10 3.12 -18.17
CA SER A 55 -25.29 3.39 -18.98
C SER A 55 -25.19 4.74 -19.67
N TYR A 56 -24.63 4.76 -20.88
CA TYR A 56 -24.46 6.00 -21.66
C TYR A 56 -25.77 6.70 -22.02
N GLU A 57 -26.89 5.98 -22.02
CA GLU A 57 -28.21 6.53 -22.35
C GLU A 57 -28.79 7.33 -21.18
N ARG A 58 -28.40 7.01 -19.94
CA ARG A 58 -28.88 7.67 -18.72
C ARG A 58 -27.98 8.83 -18.26
N ALA A 59 -26.78 8.92 -18.81
CA ALA A 59 -25.78 9.91 -18.42
C ALA A 59 -25.80 11.12 -19.37
N SER A 60 -25.69 12.33 -18.81
CA SER A 60 -25.41 13.54 -19.57
C SER A 60 -23.98 13.54 -20.13
N GLU A 61 -23.71 14.36 -21.13
CA GLU A 61 -22.36 14.48 -21.73
C GLU A 61 -21.31 14.91 -20.69
N GLU A 62 -21.68 15.77 -19.75
CA GLU A 62 -20.80 16.21 -18.66
C GLU A 62 -20.47 15.05 -17.71
N GLU A 63 -21.47 14.25 -17.32
CA GLU A 63 -21.25 13.07 -16.47
C GLU A 63 -20.40 12.02 -17.17
N ILE A 64 -20.61 11.81 -18.48
CA ILE A 64 -19.79 10.92 -19.29
C ILE A 64 -18.32 11.36 -19.25
N GLU A 65 -18.05 12.65 -19.48
CA GLU A 65 -16.69 13.18 -19.43
C GLU A 65 -16.08 13.03 -18.04
N GLN A 66 -16.84 13.34 -16.98
CA GLN A 66 -16.39 13.22 -15.60
C GLN A 66 -16.05 11.76 -15.26
N ILE A 67 -16.92 10.81 -15.59
CA ILE A 67 -16.70 9.38 -15.31
C ILE A 67 -15.47 8.86 -16.06
N ILE A 68 -15.33 9.20 -17.35
CA ILE A 68 -14.14 8.86 -18.11
C ILE A 68 -12.90 9.43 -17.40
N ASN A 69 -12.91 10.69 -16.96
CA ASN A 69 -11.78 11.28 -16.24
C ASN A 69 -11.50 10.62 -14.87
N LEU A 70 -12.53 10.13 -14.18
CA LEU A 70 -12.40 9.46 -12.88
C LEU A 70 -11.85 8.04 -13.02
N CYS A 71 -12.21 7.35 -14.09
CA CYS A 71 -11.67 6.04 -14.47
C CYS A 71 -10.26 6.17 -15.09
N CYS A 72 -10.03 7.26 -15.84
CA CYS A 72 -8.76 7.63 -16.47
C CYS A 72 -8.02 8.66 -15.62
N LYS A 73 -7.50 8.29 -14.45
CA LYS A 73 -6.55 9.18 -13.78
C LYS A 73 -5.34 9.38 -14.70
N LYS A 74 -5.16 10.63 -15.14
CA LYS A 74 -4.11 11.14 -16.05
C LYS A 74 -2.78 10.37 -15.91
N LYS A 75 -2.44 9.58 -16.93
CA LYS A 75 -1.04 9.36 -17.35
C LYS A 75 -0.60 10.41 -18.40
N GLU A 76 -1.33 11.51 -18.56
CA GLU A 76 -1.37 12.21 -19.85
C GLU A 76 -0.54 13.52 -19.96
N SER A 77 0.48 13.79 -19.12
CA SER A 77 1.32 14.99 -19.34
C SER A 77 2.84 14.84 -19.24
N ASP A 78 3.39 13.78 -18.63
CA ASP A 78 4.83 13.73 -18.33
C ASP A 78 5.56 12.52 -18.95
N PHE A 79 4.94 11.87 -19.93
CA PHE A 79 5.57 10.77 -20.66
C PHE A 79 5.86 11.24 -22.08
N PRO A 80 7.14 11.40 -22.47
CA PRO A 80 7.43 11.50 -23.88
C PRO A 80 6.89 10.24 -24.57
N PRO A 81 6.24 10.36 -25.75
CA PRO A 81 5.83 9.20 -26.50
C PRO A 81 7.05 8.30 -26.71
N PRO A 82 6.90 6.97 -26.66
CA PRO A 82 7.98 6.07 -27.03
C PRO A 82 8.49 6.51 -28.40
N ILE A 83 9.76 6.89 -28.46
CA ILE A 83 10.41 7.37 -29.67
C ILE A 83 10.33 6.22 -30.68
N THR A 84 9.45 6.39 -31.67
CA THR A 84 9.31 5.64 -32.93
C THR A 84 9.94 4.23 -32.96
N SER A 85 9.11 3.24 -32.67
CA SER A 85 8.99 1.87 -33.23
C SER A 85 10.24 1.12 -33.73
N PRO A 86 10.27 -0.21 -33.45
CA PRO A 86 9.84 -1.13 -34.51
C PRO A 86 8.60 -1.93 -34.10
N LYS A 87 7.91 -2.45 -35.12
CA LYS A 87 6.86 -3.47 -35.00
C LYS A 87 7.39 -4.64 -34.15
N ILE A 88 7.01 -4.72 -32.89
CA ILE A 88 7.22 -5.90 -32.06
C ILE A 88 5.86 -6.31 -31.53
N SER A 89 5.38 -7.43 -32.04
CA SER A 89 4.16 -8.15 -31.65
C SER A 89 4.28 -8.81 -30.27
N ASP A 90 5.30 -8.48 -29.48
CA ASP A 90 5.56 -9.12 -28.20
C ASP A 90 5.08 -8.20 -27.08
N THR A 91 4.14 -8.74 -26.30
CA THR A 91 3.57 -8.14 -25.10
C THR A 91 4.67 -7.64 -24.18
N GLN A 92 4.94 -6.33 -24.17
CA GLN A 92 5.91 -5.71 -23.27
C GLN A 92 5.32 -5.68 -21.86
N ILE A 93 5.82 -6.52 -20.96
CA ILE A 93 5.39 -6.53 -19.56
C ILE A 93 6.11 -5.40 -18.85
N SER A 94 5.36 -4.40 -18.43
CA SER A 94 5.85 -3.23 -17.73
C SER A 94 5.46 -3.32 -16.25
N PHE A 95 6.39 -3.01 -15.34
CA PHE A 95 6.20 -3.12 -13.90
C PHE A 95 6.29 -1.75 -13.25
N SER A 96 5.25 -1.34 -12.55
CA SER A 96 5.24 -0.10 -11.77
C SER A 96 5.03 -0.39 -10.29
N VAL A 97 5.80 0.30 -9.45
CA VAL A 97 5.70 0.24 -8.01
C VAL A 97 5.25 1.62 -7.52
N GLY A 98 4.09 1.67 -6.85
CA GLY A 98 3.60 2.89 -6.18
C GLY A 98 2.53 3.71 -6.91
N VAL A 99 2.04 3.28 -8.07
CA VAL A 99 0.88 3.90 -8.72
C VAL A 99 -0.12 2.80 -9.09
N SER A 100 -0.95 2.41 -8.14
CA SER A 100 -2.18 1.69 -8.46
C SER A 100 -3.08 2.67 -9.23
N ASN A 101 -3.55 2.24 -10.42
CA ASN A 101 -4.52 2.98 -11.21
C ASN A 101 -5.91 2.88 -10.55
N TYR A 102 -6.04 3.34 -9.32
CA TYR A 102 -7.34 3.41 -8.68
C TYR A 102 -8.13 4.58 -9.24
N SER A 103 -9.36 4.29 -9.65
CA SER A 103 -10.39 5.29 -9.88
C SER A 103 -10.57 6.15 -8.62
N SER A 104 -10.90 7.41 -8.82
CA SER A 104 -11.22 8.28 -7.68
C SER A 104 -12.47 7.77 -6.95
N ARG A 105 -12.49 7.80 -5.61
CA ARG A 105 -13.71 7.51 -4.80
C ARG A 105 -14.92 8.40 -5.18
N LYS A 106 -14.70 9.53 -5.88
CA LYS A 106 -15.79 10.33 -6.46
C LYS A 106 -16.64 9.56 -7.49
N ILE A 107 -16.14 8.46 -8.05
CA ILE A 107 -16.91 7.59 -8.96
C ILE A 107 -18.18 7.04 -8.30
N LEU A 108 -18.17 6.90 -6.96
CA LEU A 108 -19.32 6.43 -6.19
C LEU A 108 -20.56 7.33 -6.36
N ASN A 109 -20.37 8.63 -6.62
CA ASN A 109 -21.48 9.57 -6.88
C ASN A 109 -22.29 9.18 -8.13
N TYR A 110 -21.68 8.45 -9.06
CA TYR A 110 -22.27 8.02 -10.33
C TYR A 110 -22.71 6.55 -10.31
N ARG A 111 -22.70 5.87 -9.15
CA ARG A 111 -23.11 4.46 -9.02
C ARG A 111 -24.50 4.18 -9.62
N HIS A 112 -25.41 5.14 -9.54
CA HIS A 112 -26.76 5.06 -10.10
C HIS A 112 -26.79 4.96 -11.63
N LEU A 113 -25.72 5.35 -12.34
CA LEU A 113 -25.57 5.25 -13.80
C LEU A 113 -24.99 3.91 -14.26
N PHE A 114 -24.80 2.95 -13.36
CA PHE A 114 -24.30 1.62 -13.67
C PHE A 114 -25.43 0.59 -13.57
N ASP A 115 -25.62 -0.19 -14.64
CA ASP A 115 -26.64 -1.23 -14.75
C ASP A 115 -26.04 -2.60 -14.46
N PHE A 116 -26.74 -3.39 -13.63
CA PHE A 116 -26.33 -4.76 -13.33
C PHE A 116 -26.40 -5.63 -14.60
N ILE A 117 -25.38 -6.47 -14.78
CA ILE A 117 -25.31 -7.43 -15.89
C ILE A 117 -25.48 -8.84 -15.33
N PRO A 118 -26.67 -9.46 -15.52
CA PRO A 118 -26.86 -10.87 -15.18
C PRO A 118 -25.88 -11.73 -15.96
N ASP A 119 -25.30 -12.73 -15.29
CA ASP A 119 -24.48 -13.77 -15.91
C ASP A 119 -23.21 -13.28 -16.64
N TYR A 120 -22.56 -12.22 -16.15
CA TYR A 120 -21.32 -11.69 -16.74
C TYR A 120 -20.20 -12.74 -16.90
N GLU A 121 -20.11 -13.73 -16.00
CA GLU A 121 -19.10 -14.81 -16.07
C GLU A 121 -19.42 -15.86 -17.15
N ASN A 122 -20.69 -16.05 -17.50
CA ASN A 122 -21.12 -17.02 -18.53
C ASN A 122 -21.28 -16.39 -19.91
N ASN A 123 -21.65 -15.11 -19.94
CA ASN A 123 -21.72 -14.34 -21.17
C ASN A 123 -20.30 -13.91 -21.52
N ASN A 124 -19.88 -14.14 -22.77
CA ASN A 124 -18.60 -13.68 -23.32
C ASN A 124 -18.54 -12.14 -23.42
N CYS A 125 -18.76 -11.39 -22.33
CA CYS A 125 -18.85 -9.94 -22.27
C CYS A 125 -17.51 -9.25 -22.54
N HIS A 126 -16.39 -9.99 -22.41
CA HIS A 126 -15.08 -9.58 -22.90
C HIS A 126 -15.02 -9.50 -24.43
N LYS A 127 -16.04 -10.02 -25.15
CA LYS A 127 -16.34 -9.61 -26.51
C LYS A 127 -17.08 -8.27 -26.48
N ALA A 128 -16.47 -7.24 -25.90
CA ALA A 128 -16.67 -5.91 -26.44
C ALA A 128 -16.51 -6.04 -27.96
N LYS A 129 -17.32 -5.34 -28.75
CA LYS A 129 -17.07 -5.30 -30.21
C LYS A 129 -15.56 -5.03 -30.36
N PRO A 130 -14.82 -5.75 -31.23
CA PRO A 130 -13.35 -5.66 -31.28
C PRO A 130 -12.79 -4.23 -31.42
N THR A 131 -13.64 -3.24 -31.67
CA THR A 131 -13.38 -1.81 -31.76
C THR A 131 -13.55 -1.01 -30.45
N GLN A 132 -14.11 -1.56 -29.36
CA GLN A 132 -14.39 -0.84 -28.11
C GLN A 132 -13.34 -1.11 -27.02
N ILE A 133 -12.80 -0.03 -26.44
CA ILE A 133 -11.77 -0.09 -25.40
C ILE A 133 -12.43 -0.38 -24.04
N PRO A 134 -12.03 -1.44 -23.31
CA PRO A 134 -12.55 -1.71 -21.99
C PRO A 134 -11.86 -0.83 -20.93
N PHE A 135 -12.66 -0.21 -20.06
CA PHE A 135 -12.24 0.47 -18.85
C PHE A 135 -12.89 -0.19 -17.66
N PHE A 136 -12.12 -0.31 -16.58
CA PHE A 136 -12.61 -0.88 -15.33
C PHE A 136 -12.58 0.20 -14.26
N VAL A 137 -13.69 0.36 -13.55
CA VAL A 137 -13.70 1.08 -12.28
C VAL A 137 -12.91 0.22 -11.29
N ASN A 138 -11.74 0.72 -10.88
CA ASN A 138 -10.87 0.02 -9.95
C ASN A 138 -10.79 0.85 -8.66
N LEU A 139 -11.47 0.42 -7.62
CA LEU A 139 -11.37 1.05 -6.30
C LEU A 139 -10.44 0.21 -5.41
N PRO A 140 -9.78 0.83 -4.41
CA PRO A 140 -9.05 0.07 -3.39
C PRO A 140 -9.94 -1.01 -2.77
N GLU A 141 -9.38 -2.15 -2.37
CA GLU A 141 -10.17 -3.29 -1.88
C GLU A 141 -11.11 -2.92 -0.72
N ASP A 142 -10.71 -2.00 0.16
CA ASP A 142 -11.50 -1.52 1.30
C ASP A 142 -12.61 -0.51 0.93
N ALA A 143 -12.65 -0.03 -0.32
CA ALA A 143 -13.29 1.24 -0.62
C ALA A 143 -14.80 1.14 -0.85
N TYR A 144 -15.34 0.01 -1.31
CA TYR A 144 -16.77 -0.08 -1.61
C TYR A 144 -17.29 -1.53 -1.71
N TYR A 145 -18.31 -1.84 -0.89
CA TYR A 145 -19.09 -3.06 -0.92
C TYR A 145 -20.57 -2.72 -0.88
N GLU A 146 -21.41 -3.65 -1.35
CA GLU A 146 -22.87 -3.53 -1.27
C GLU A 146 -23.49 -4.71 -0.53
N ASP A 147 -24.69 -4.52 0.00
CA ASP A 147 -25.52 -5.61 0.50
C ASP A 147 -26.45 -6.18 -0.58
N GLU A 148 -27.26 -7.18 -0.24
CA GLU A 148 -28.22 -7.80 -1.17
C GLU A 148 -29.21 -6.80 -1.81
N ASN A 149 -29.41 -5.62 -1.20
CA ASN A 149 -30.32 -4.56 -1.63
C ASN A 149 -29.61 -3.41 -2.36
N GLU A 150 -28.35 -3.61 -2.78
CA GLU A 150 -27.51 -2.59 -3.43
C GLU A 150 -27.23 -1.37 -2.55
N LYS A 151 -27.32 -1.53 -1.23
CA LYS A 151 -26.95 -0.45 -0.31
C LYS A 151 -25.47 -0.56 0.05
N PRO A 152 -24.74 0.57 0.13
CA PRO A 152 -23.36 0.57 0.58
C PRO A 152 -23.24 -0.06 1.98
N ILE A 153 -22.29 -0.97 2.13
CA ILE A 153 -21.91 -1.57 3.42
C ILE A 153 -20.40 -1.49 3.57
N SER A 154 -19.92 -1.20 4.78
CA SER A 154 -18.48 -1.24 5.05
C SER A 154 -18.02 -2.66 5.35
N LEU A 155 -16.77 -2.97 5.00
CA LEU A 155 -16.17 -4.27 5.32
C LEU A 155 -16.16 -4.54 6.84
N LEU A 156 -16.01 -3.50 7.67
CA LEU A 156 -16.10 -3.62 9.13
C LEU A 156 -17.49 -4.05 9.60
N GLN A 157 -18.55 -3.45 9.04
CA GLN A 157 -19.92 -3.84 9.35
C GLN A 157 -20.17 -5.30 8.99
N VAL A 158 -19.71 -5.75 7.82
CA VAL A 158 -19.79 -7.15 7.40
C VAL A 158 -19.18 -8.07 8.46
N PHE A 159 -17.93 -7.81 8.86
CA PHE A 159 -17.25 -8.67 9.82
C PHE A 159 -17.86 -8.63 11.23
N ASP A 160 -18.38 -7.48 11.67
CA ASP A 160 -19.07 -7.39 12.95
C ASP A 160 -20.37 -8.22 12.97
N GLU A 161 -21.17 -8.16 11.90
CA GLU A 161 -22.39 -8.97 11.77
C GLU A 161 -22.08 -10.48 11.81
N GLU A 162 -20.97 -10.88 11.20
CA GLU A 162 -20.55 -12.28 11.15
C GLU A 162 -20.02 -12.79 12.49
N ASN A 163 -19.33 -11.94 13.25
CA ASN A 163 -18.96 -12.26 14.63
C ASN A 163 -20.21 -12.45 15.50
N GLN A 164 -21.19 -11.54 15.38
CA GLN A 164 -22.45 -11.64 16.13
C GLN A 164 -23.21 -12.93 15.79
N LYS A 165 -23.32 -13.27 14.50
CA LYS A 165 -23.97 -14.52 14.05
C LYS A 165 -23.25 -15.77 14.56
N SER A 166 -21.92 -15.72 14.68
CA SER A 166 -21.10 -16.84 15.16
C SER A 166 -21.08 -16.98 16.69
N GLY A 167 -21.85 -16.14 17.42
CA GLY A 167 -21.84 -16.11 18.88
C GLY A 167 -20.55 -15.55 19.49
N ARG A 168 -19.69 -14.92 18.68
CA ARG A 168 -18.51 -14.20 19.18
C ARG A 168 -18.96 -12.82 19.64
N HIS A 169 -18.94 -12.59 20.94
CA HIS A 169 -19.25 -11.27 21.50
C HIS A 169 -18.07 -10.31 21.29
N GLY A 170 -18.29 -9.21 20.58
CA GLY A 170 -17.31 -8.12 20.39
C GLY A 170 -17.17 -7.66 18.94
N LEU A 171 -16.53 -6.50 18.76
CA LEU A 171 -16.19 -5.96 17.45
C LEU A 171 -15.16 -6.85 16.75
N ALA A 172 -15.27 -7.00 15.44
CA ALA A 172 -14.29 -7.73 14.65
C ALA A 172 -12.98 -6.93 14.49
N ILE A 173 -11.87 -7.66 14.59
CA ILE A 173 -10.54 -7.18 14.20
C ILE A 173 -10.28 -7.73 12.80
N VAL A 174 -10.14 -6.83 11.83
CA VAL A 174 -9.98 -7.16 10.41
C VAL A 174 -8.54 -6.85 10.02
N LYS A 175 -7.83 -7.85 9.50
CA LYS A 175 -6.43 -7.69 9.09
C LYS A 175 -6.35 -6.59 8.00
N ASP A 176 -5.32 -5.77 8.09
CA ASP A 176 -4.97 -4.69 7.15
C ASP A 176 -6.00 -3.56 7.09
N MET A 177 -6.90 -3.49 8.09
CA MET A 177 -7.81 -2.37 8.34
C MET A 177 -7.61 -1.80 9.76
N PRO A 178 -6.74 -0.79 9.95
CA PRO A 178 -6.49 -0.18 11.26
C PRO A 178 -7.76 0.30 11.97
N GLU A 179 -8.75 0.77 11.22
CA GLU A 179 -10.05 1.21 11.71
C GLU A 179 -10.76 0.12 12.52
N SER A 180 -10.54 -1.16 12.19
CA SER A 180 -11.13 -2.28 12.94
C SER A 180 -10.71 -2.28 14.41
N VAL A 181 -9.46 -1.89 14.69
CA VAL A 181 -8.88 -1.81 16.03
C VAL A 181 -9.04 -0.44 16.66
N LEU A 182 -9.05 0.63 15.87
CA LEU A 182 -9.22 1.99 16.36
C LEU A 182 -10.62 2.26 16.95
N ARG A 183 -11.59 1.37 16.74
CA ARG A 183 -12.93 1.44 17.38
C ARG A 183 -12.94 1.07 18.86
N PHE A 184 -11.95 0.31 19.33
CA PHE A 184 -11.80 0.00 20.75
C PHE A 184 -11.22 1.21 21.49
N ASP A 185 -11.59 1.42 22.75
CA ASP A 185 -11.01 2.49 23.56
C ASP A 185 -9.48 2.37 23.66
N PRO A 186 -8.76 3.48 23.92
CA PRO A 186 -7.33 3.41 24.19
C PRO A 186 -7.03 2.44 25.33
N ALA A 187 -5.94 1.68 25.22
CA ALA A 187 -5.55 0.72 26.22
C ALA A 187 -5.22 1.42 27.55
N ILE A 188 -5.78 0.94 28.67
CA ILE A 188 -5.36 1.37 30.00
C ILE A 188 -4.01 0.70 30.31
N PRO A 189 -2.95 1.46 30.61
CA PRO A 189 -1.62 0.89 30.75
C PRO A 189 -1.42 0.16 32.09
N ILE A 190 -0.69 -0.97 32.07
CA ILE A 190 -0.52 -1.87 33.23
C ILE A 190 0.81 -1.72 33.99
N ARG A 191 1.72 -0.86 33.53
CA ARG A 191 3.08 -0.68 34.09
C ARG A 191 3.58 0.76 33.98
N LYS A 192 2.89 1.69 34.66
CA LYS A 192 3.23 3.13 34.62
C LYS A 192 4.62 3.41 35.19
N GLU A 193 5.01 2.66 36.21
CA GLU A 193 6.29 2.76 36.92
C GLU A 193 7.52 2.46 36.04
N LEU A 194 7.34 1.74 34.94
CA LEU A 194 8.43 1.46 33.98
C LEU A 194 8.54 2.48 32.85
N TRP A 195 7.61 3.43 32.77
CA TRP A 195 7.61 4.47 31.74
C TRP A 195 8.71 5.49 32.03
N LYS A 196 9.47 5.85 30.99
CA LYS A 196 10.52 6.87 31.06
C LYS A 196 10.30 7.93 30.00
N THR A 197 10.78 9.15 30.22
CA THR A 197 10.81 10.21 29.19
C THR A 197 11.46 9.72 27.89
N THR A 198 12.51 8.91 28.00
CA THR A 198 13.17 8.29 26.85
C THR A 198 12.23 7.42 26.01
N ASP A 199 11.21 6.80 26.60
CA ASP A 199 10.22 6.02 25.85
C ASP A 199 9.32 6.94 25.01
N ALA A 200 8.91 8.07 25.58
CA ALA A 200 8.16 9.11 24.87
C ALA A 200 8.97 9.69 23.70
N ASP A 201 10.26 9.97 23.92
CA ASP A 201 11.18 10.47 22.89
C ASP A 201 11.35 9.45 21.74
N ILE A 202 11.41 8.16 22.05
CA ILE A 202 11.49 7.08 21.05
C ILE A 202 10.22 7.04 20.20
N PHE A 203 9.03 7.18 20.80
CA PHE A 203 7.78 7.30 20.03
C PHE A 203 7.76 8.55 19.16
N ALA A 204 8.15 9.71 19.69
CA ALA A 204 8.21 10.96 18.93
C ALA A 204 9.16 10.84 17.74
N LEU A 205 10.34 10.24 17.94
CA LEU A 205 11.29 9.96 16.88
C LEU A 205 10.68 9.05 15.80
N PHE A 206 9.99 7.98 16.21
CA PHE A 206 9.31 7.07 15.28
C PHE A 206 8.26 7.80 14.44
N PHE A 207 7.33 8.54 15.07
CA PHE A 207 6.29 9.27 14.34
C PHE A 207 6.88 10.31 13.40
N ARG A 208 7.92 11.04 13.83
CA ARG A 208 8.62 12.01 12.98
C ARG A 208 9.26 11.34 11.76
N GLN A 209 9.98 10.23 11.95
CA GLN A 209 10.63 9.55 10.83
C GLN A 209 9.62 8.90 9.89
N PHE A 210 8.54 8.30 10.41
CA PHE A 210 7.47 7.78 9.57
C PHE A 210 6.80 8.88 8.75
N LYS A 211 6.44 10.01 9.39
CA LYS A 211 5.86 11.18 8.70
C LYS A 211 6.80 11.73 7.63
N PHE A 212 8.09 11.85 7.93
CA PHE A 212 9.11 12.28 6.98
C PHE A 212 9.16 11.37 5.76
N ILE A 213 9.22 10.05 5.95
CA ILE A 213 9.23 9.08 4.85
C ILE A 213 7.92 9.15 4.04
N ARG A 214 6.76 9.16 4.72
CA ARG A 214 5.43 9.20 4.09
C ARG A 214 5.20 10.45 3.24
N ASN A 215 5.81 11.57 3.61
CA ASN A 215 5.70 12.85 2.90
C ASN A 215 6.91 13.15 2.01
N SER A 216 7.87 12.23 1.92
CA SER A 216 9.07 12.42 1.08
C SER A 216 8.70 12.48 -0.40
N ARG A 217 9.57 13.09 -1.22
CA ARG A 217 9.42 13.01 -2.68
C ARG A 217 9.56 11.57 -3.15
N TRP A 218 10.48 10.82 -2.57
CA TRP A 218 10.73 9.40 -2.85
C TRP A 218 9.48 8.52 -2.89
N ILE A 219 8.56 8.64 -1.92
CA ILE A 219 7.35 7.79 -1.87
C ILE A 219 6.39 8.07 -3.03
N ASN A 220 6.41 9.30 -3.55
CA ASN A 220 5.58 9.78 -4.64
C ASN A 220 6.29 9.69 -6.00
N SER A 221 7.61 9.48 -5.99
CA SER A 221 8.42 9.37 -7.20
C SER A 221 8.06 8.08 -7.97
N PRO A 222 7.88 8.18 -9.30
CA PRO A 222 7.56 7.03 -10.12
C PRO A 222 8.70 6.01 -10.06
N CYS A 223 8.33 4.75 -9.85
CA CYS A 223 9.26 3.64 -9.88
C CYS A 223 8.75 2.61 -10.87
N HIS A 224 9.39 2.51 -12.03
CA HIS A 224 8.93 1.73 -13.16
C HIS A 224 10.10 1.05 -13.86
N ILE A 225 9.93 -0.21 -14.21
CA ILE A 225 10.86 -0.96 -15.06
C ILE A 225 10.08 -1.68 -16.17
N SER A 226 10.64 -1.68 -17.37
CA SER A 226 10.13 -2.36 -18.56
C SER A 226 11.28 -3.15 -19.16
N PRO A 227 11.44 -4.44 -18.84
CA PRO A 227 12.42 -5.28 -19.52
C PRO A 227 12.05 -5.37 -21.00
N VAL A 228 13.01 -5.02 -21.86
CA VAL A 228 12.88 -5.12 -23.33
C VAL A 228 13.57 -6.38 -23.82
N SER A 229 14.67 -6.78 -23.17
CA SER A 229 15.39 -8.02 -23.45
C SER A 229 16.10 -8.51 -22.19
N LYS A 230 16.84 -9.62 -22.31
CA LYS A 230 17.66 -10.16 -21.22
C LYS A 230 18.70 -9.16 -20.68
N ASP A 231 19.11 -8.19 -21.49
CA ASP A 231 20.19 -7.24 -21.19
C ASP A 231 19.73 -5.77 -21.25
N ILE A 232 18.49 -5.50 -21.69
CA ILE A 232 17.96 -4.16 -21.86
C ILE A 232 16.73 -3.98 -20.96
N CYS A 233 16.81 -3.04 -20.03
CA CYS A 233 15.72 -2.64 -19.17
C CYS A 233 15.50 -1.12 -19.29
N HIS A 234 14.29 -0.71 -19.66
CA HIS A 234 13.90 0.69 -19.54
C HIS A 234 13.42 0.94 -18.12
N ALA A 235 14.10 1.82 -17.39
CA ALA A 235 13.75 2.15 -16.02
C ALA A 235 13.48 3.64 -15.84
N ARG A 236 12.45 3.96 -15.06
CA ARG A 236 12.21 5.27 -14.46
C ARG A 236 12.19 5.07 -12.96
N LEU A 237 13.30 5.42 -12.33
CA LEU A 237 13.51 5.25 -10.90
C LEU A 237 13.50 6.63 -10.22
N PRO A 238 13.22 6.72 -8.91
CA PRO A 238 13.40 7.96 -8.16
C PRO A 238 14.83 8.49 -8.33
N ILE A 239 14.96 9.83 -8.42
CA ILE A 239 16.27 10.47 -8.55
C ILE A 239 17.14 10.21 -7.31
N GLN A 240 18.45 10.31 -7.47
CA GLN A 240 19.40 9.98 -6.42
C GLN A 240 19.14 10.79 -5.14
N GLU A 241 18.83 12.08 -5.25
CA GLU A 241 18.57 12.96 -4.11
C GLU A 241 17.36 12.48 -3.29
N ASP A 242 16.28 12.08 -3.96
CA ASP A 242 15.08 11.56 -3.31
C ASP A 242 15.38 10.24 -2.59
N CYS A 243 16.14 9.35 -3.23
CA CYS A 243 16.59 8.09 -2.64
C CYS A 243 17.42 8.35 -1.39
N MET A 244 18.46 9.19 -1.50
CA MET A 244 19.39 9.49 -0.41
C MET A 244 18.70 10.12 0.80
N ALA A 245 17.64 10.91 0.57
CA ALA A 245 16.89 11.55 1.65
C ALA A 245 16.23 10.54 2.61
N VAL A 246 15.85 9.35 2.12
CA VAL A 246 15.10 8.36 2.93
C VAL A 246 15.95 7.22 3.48
N ILE A 247 17.19 7.02 3.00
CA ILE A 247 18.03 5.88 3.40
C ILE A 247 18.28 5.86 4.90
N LEU A 248 18.73 6.97 5.49
CA LEU A 248 19.01 7.05 6.92
C LEU A 248 17.74 6.88 7.77
N PRO A 249 16.61 7.57 7.50
CA PRO A 249 15.35 7.30 8.19
C PRO A 249 14.92 5.83 8.16
N PHE A 250 14.99 5.16 7.00
CA PHE A 250 14.69 3.73 6.94
C PHE A 250 15.70 2.88 7.71
N ARG A 251 16.99 3.19 7.62
CA ARG A 251 18.05 2.50 8.36
C ARG A 251 17.80 2.51 9.86
N GLN A 252 17.30 3.62 10.39
CA GLN A 252 16.88 3.78 11.79
C GLN A 252 15.60 3.03 12.13
N MET A 253 14.79 2.60 11.15
CA MET A 253 13.61 1.77 11.43
C MET A 253 13.98 0.30 11.55
N TYR A 254 14.82 -0.20 10.64
CA TYR A 254 15.06 -1.65 10.49
C TYR A 254 16.34 -2.16 11.17
N SER A 255 17.19 -1.29 11.75
CA SER A 255 18.51 -1.71 12.24
C SER A 255 18.49 -2.90 13.18
N ASN A 256 19.50 -3.77 13.04
CA ASN A 256 19.85 -4.74 14.08
C ASN A 256 20.67 -4.12 15.24
N ASP A 257 21.22 -2.91 15.07
CA ASP A 257 21.85 -2.17 16.17
C ASP A 257 20.77 -1.70 17.13
N ASP A 258 20.87 -2.12 18.40
CA ASP A 258 19.96 -1.74 19.47
C ASP A 258 19.82 -0.23 19.66
N ARG A 259 20.69 0.62 19.11
CA ARG A 259 20.53 2.08 19.11
C ARG A 259 19.56 2.56 18.03
N ASP A 260 19.55 1.89 16.88
CA ASP A 260 18.83 2.30 15.67
C ASP A 260 17.71 1.34 15.27
N ASN A 261 17.24 0.47 16.17
CA ASN A 261 16.16 -0.49 15.92
C ASN A 261 14.76 0.09 16.27
N LEU A 262 14.43 1.24 15.69
CA LEU A 262 13.33 2.10 16.17
C LEU A 262 11.95 1.42 16.12
N PHE A 263 11.65 0.70 15.03
CA PHE A 263 10.35 0.06 14.86
C PHE A 263 10.12 -1.07 15.86
N ASN A 264 11.13 -1.91 16.12
CA ASN A 264 10.99 -2.95 17.15
C ASN A 264 10.96 -2.36 18.55
N LYS A 265 11.70 -1.27 18.81
CA LYS A 265 11.67 -0.57 20.10
C LYS A 265 10.29 -0.06 20.45
N ILE A 266 9.64 0.71 19.57
CA ILE A 266 8.29 1.24 19.83
C ILE A 266 7.26 0.12 20.01
N CYS A 267 7.35 -0.95 19.23
CA CYS A 267 6.49 -2.12 19.43
C CYS A 267 6.73 -2.80 20.79
N ASN A 268 7.99 -2.91 21.23
CA ASN A 268 8.33 -3.50 22.53
C ASN A 268 7.92 -2.62 23.71
N ILE A 269 8.08 -1.29 23.59
CA ILE A 269 7.61 -0.33 24.59
C ILE A 269 6.09 -0.43 24.70
N HIS A 270 5.37 -0.39 23.58
CA HIS A 270 3.91 -0.56 23.58
C HIS A 270 3.51 -1.88 24.24
N LYS A 271 4.13 -3.00 23.86
CA LYS A 271 3.91 -4.32 24.45
C LYS A 271 4.13 -4.36 25.97
N ARG A 272 5.12 -3.60 26.48
CA ARG A 272 5.44 -3.54 27.92
C ARG A 272 4.33 -2.86 28.73
N HIS A 273 3.62 -1.89 28.15
CA HIS A 273 2.63 -1.08 28.85
C HIS A 273 1.18 -1.45 28.50
N CYS A 274 0.92 -1.94 27.29
CA CYS A 274 -0.39 -2.36 26.84
C CYS A 274 -0.77 -3.72 27.47
N PRO A 275 -1.97 -3.88 28.05
CA PRO A 275 -2.43 -5.16 28.55
C PRO A 275 -2.47 -6.22 27.45
N ASN A 276 -2.02 -7.44 27.78
CA ASN A 276 -2.00 -8.55 26.82
C ASN A 276 -3.38 -8.89 26.24
N GLY A 277 -4.46 -8.67 27.00
CA GLY A 277 -5.83 -8.92 26.53
C GLY A 277 -6.44 -7.80 25.69
N HIS A 278 -5.73 -6.68 25.50
CA HIS A 278 -6.25 -5.57 24.71
C HIS A 278 -6.04 -5.81 23.21
N PRO A 279 -7.03 -5.56 22.32
CA PRO A 279 -6.91 -5.76 20.87
C PRO A 279 -5.65 -5.15 20.24
N THR A 280 -5.29 -3.93 20.67
CA THR A 280 -4.12 -3.22 20.15
C THR A 280 -2.80 -3.93 20.45
N TYR A 281 -2.71 -4.72 21.52
CA TYR A 281 -1.51 -5.49 21.87
C TYR A 281 -1.22 -6.54 20.78
N HIS A 282 -2.24 -7.31 20.42
CA HIS A 282 -2.11 -8.35 19.38
C HIS A 282 -1.84 -7.72 18.01
N TRP A 283 -2.58 -6.66 17.67
CA TRP A 283 -2.40 -5.91 16.43
C TRP A 283 -0.94 -5.46 16.23
N VAL A 284 -0.40 -4.69 17.19
CA VAL A 284 0.98 -4.17 17.10
C VAL A 284 1.98 -5.33 17.03
N ASN A 285 1.78 -6.39 17.81
CA ASN A 285 2.69 -7.53 17.82
C ASN A 285 2.66 -8.35 16.51
N ASP A 286 1.51 -8.45 15.85
CA ASP A 286 1.40 -9.16 14.57
C ASP A 286 2.05 -8.36 13.43
N TYR A 287 1.82 -7.05 13.35
CA TYR A 287 2.56 -6.21 12.39
C TYR A 287 4.05 -6.10 12.70
N LYS A 288 4.43 -6.21 13.97
CA LYS A 288 5.84 -6.38 14.33
C LYS A 288 6.44 -7.65 13.73
N LYS A 289 5.71 -8.78 13.77
CA LYS A 289 6.15 -10.02 13.12
C LYS A 289 6.21 -9.85 11.61
N ASP A 290 5.20 -9.25 10.98
CA ASP A 290 5.15 -9.05 9.53
C ASP A 290 6.32 -8.17 9.02
N PHE A 291 6.68 -7.12 9.76
CA PHE A 291 7.88 -6.30 9.48
C PHE A 291 9.17 -7.13 9.54
N ASN A 292 9.37 -7.89 10.63
CA ASN A 292 10.58 -8.71 10.78
C ASN A 292 10.63 -9.86 9.76
N ASN A 293 9.49 -10.46 9.43
CA ASN A 293 9.38 -11.46 8.38
C ASN A 293 9.76 -10.88 7.02
N THR A 294 9.35 -9.64 6.74
CA THR A 294 9.75 -8.92 5.52
C THR A 294 11.26 -8.76 5.45
N LEU A 295 11.92 -8.34 6.55
CA LEU A 295 13.38 -8.20 6.60
C LEU A 295 14.13 -9.54 6.44
N ASN A 296 13.58 -10.61 7.03
CA ASN A 296 14.19 -11.94 6.99
C ASN A 296 13.89 -12.71 5.69
N SER A 297 12.88 -12.28 4.93
CA SER A 297 12.57 -12.87 3.63
C SER A 297 13.60 -12.51 2.56
N HIS A 298 13.65 -13.30 1.50
CA HIS A 298 14.50 -13.03 0.35
C HIS A 298 13.79 -12.08 -0.64
N PRO A 299 14.56 -11.29 -1.40
CA PRO A 299 14.06 -10.60 -2.58
C PRO A 299 13.33 -11.59 -3.50
N ASN A 300 12.08 -11.26 -3.83
CA ASN A 300 11.22 -12.12 -4.65
C ASN A 300 10.93 -11.53 -6.04
N PHE A 301 10.94 -10.20 -6.17
CA PHE A 301 10.63 -9.50 -7.41
C PHE A 301 11.17 -8.05 -7.39
N PRO A 302 11.86 -7.57 -8.46
CA PRO A 302 12.11 -8.25 -9.74
C PRO A 302 13.27 -9.26 -9.72
N ILE A 303 14.03 -9.34 -8.62
CA ILE A 303 15.14 -10.28 -8.50
C ILE A 303 14.63 -11.57 -7.87
N GLN A 304 14.81 -12.69 -8.57
CA GLN A 304 14.56 -14.04 -8.05
C GLN A 304 15.88 -14.73 -7.68
N ASN A 305 15.82 -15.68 -6.75
CA ASN A 305 16.97 -16.48 -6.31
C ASN A 305 18.14 -15.66 -5.73
N CYS A 306 17.86 -14.48 -5.20
CA CYS A 306 18.86 -13.70 -4.48
C CYS A 306 19.31 -14.47 -3.22
N LYS A 307 20.62 -14.64 -3.02
CA LYS A 307 21.16 -15.40 -1.88
C LYS A 307 21.16 -14.61 -0.56
N ILE A 308 20.90 -13.32 -0.61
CA ILE A 308 20.88 -12.45 0.56
C ILE A 308 19.43 -12.08 0.90
N ASN A 309 19.11 -11.97 2.17
CA ASN A 309 17.79 -11.54 2.62
C ASN A 309 17.63 -10.01 2.47
N ASN A 310 16.40 -9.52 2.62
CA ASN A 310 16.08 -8.11 2.48
C ASN A 310 16.86 -7.21 3.45
N GLN A 311 17.11 -7.66 4.69
CA GLN A 311 17.93 -6.92 5.65
C GLN A 311 19.36 -6.65 5.15
N ARG A 312 20.02 -7.69 4.64
CA ARG A 312 21.37 -7.58 4.05
C ARG A 312 21.36 -6.74 2.78
N TYR A 313 20.34 -6.92 1.96
CA TYR A 313 20.10 -6.10 0.76
C TYR A 313 20.06 -4.61 1.08
N LEU A 314 19.29 -4.21 2.09
CA LEU A 314 19.20 -2.81 2.52
C LEU A 314 20.52 -2.30 3.12
N ASN A 315 21.24 -3.14 3.88
CA ASN A 315 22.55 -2.80 4.44
C ASN A 315 23.61 -2.57 3.34
N ALA A 316 23.63 -3.37 2.28
CA ALA A 316 24.52 -3.18 1.14
C ALA A 316 24.31 -1.80 0.48
N PHE A 317 23.05 -1.38 0.31
CA PHE A 317 22.72 -0.04 -0.19
C PHE A 317 23.09 1.07 0.80
N ALA A 318 22.80 0.90 2.09
CA ALA A 318 23.20 1.87 3.11
C ALA A 318 24.74 2.03 3.17
N TYR A 319 25.49 0.96 2.90
CA TYR A 319 26.94 1.01 2.80
C TYR A 319 27.40 1.78 1.56
N GLY A 320 26.85 1.47 0.38
CA GLY A 320 27.14 2.22 -0.86
C GLY A 320 26.80 3.72 -0.74
N ALA A 321 25.74 4.05 0.00
CA ALA A 321 25.33 5.41 0.33
C ALA A 321 26.20 6.08 1.43
N LYS A 322 27.19 5.38 1.99
CA LYS A 322 28.04 5.83 3.09
C LYS A 322 27.28 6.19 4.37
N VAL A 323 26.10 5.61 4.56
CA VAL A 323 25.28 5.74 5.78
C VAL A 323 25.76 4.79 6.87
N ILE A 324 26.29 3.62 6.47
CA ILE A 324 27.00 2.71 7.38
C ILE A 324 28.46 2.60 6.98
N HIS A 325 29.32 2.52 7.99
CA HIS A 325 30.72 2.17 7.82
C HIS A 325 30.92 0.72 8.24
N VAL A 326 31.66 -0.03 7.44
CA VAL A 326 32.16 -1.34 7.81
C VAL A 326 33.08 -1.16 9.01
N LYS A 327 32.75 -1.79 10.14
CA LYS A 327 33.73 -1.97 11.21
C LYS A 327 34.82 -2.90 10.68
N ASN A 328 36.06 -2.75 11.14
CA ASN A 328 37.26 -3.43 10.60
C ASN A 328 37.19 -4.96 10.38
N ASN A 329 36.13 -5.65 10.82
CA ASN A 329 35.92 -7.10 10.65
C ASN A 329 34.59 -7.48 9.95
N GLU A 330 33.75 -6.53 9.53
CA GLU A 330 32.41 -6.79 8.95
C GLU A 330 32.35 -6.40 7.46
N GLU A 331 33.08 -7.12 6.61
CA GLU A 331 33.10 -6.86 5.16
C GLU A 331 31.80 -7.29 4.44
N GLU A 332 30.85 -7.87 5.17
CA GLU A 332 29.62 -8.45 4.62
C GLU A 332 28.82 -7.48 3.74
N PRO A 333 28.56 -6.20 4.12
CA PRO A 333 27.84 -5.27 3.25
C PRO A 333 28.59 -4.94 1.95
N VAL A 334 29.92 -5.01 1.94
CA VAL A 334 30.76 -4.77 0.75
C VAL A 334 30.61 -5.94 -0.23
N TYR A 335 30.72 -7.16 0.29
CA TYR A 335 30.55 -8.38 -0.49
C TYR A 335 29.13 -8.51 -1.02
N ASP A 336 28.13 -8.15 -0.21
CA ASP A 336 26.73 -8.16 -0.62
C ASP A 336 26.49 -7.15 -1.75
N LEU A 337 26.99 -5.92 -1.63
CA LEU A 337 26.86 -4.91 -2.68
C LEU A 337 27.53 -5.36 -3.98
N LYS A 338 28.76 -5.89 -3.89
CA LYS A 338 29.49 -6.43 -5.04
C LYS A 338 28.72 -7.59 -5.67
N TYR A 339 28.24 -8.55 -4.87
CA TYR A 339 27.44 -9.67 -5.35
C TYR A 339 26.20 -9.19 -6.12
N LEU A 340 25.47 -8.20 -5.60
CA LEU A 340 24.29 -7.66 -6.27
C LEU A 340 24.62 -7.05 -7.64
N LEU A 341 25.68 -6.25 -7.72
CA LEU A 341 26.08 -5.57 -8.96
C LEU A 341 26.72 -6.52 -9.98
N ASP A 342 27.40 -7.57 -9.53
CA ASP A 342 28.05 -8.56 -10.41
C ASP A 342 27.04 -9.57 -11.00
N ASN A 343 25.91 -9.82 -10.32
CA ASN A 343 24.97 -10.90 -10.68
C ASN A 343 23.63 -10.43 -11.24
N PHE A 344 23.27 -9.16 -11.08
CA PHE A 344 21.98 -8.62 -11.49
C PHE A 344 22.13 -7.27 -12.19
N GLN A 345 21.20 -6.95 -13.10
CA GLN A 345 21.15 -5.63 -13.73
C GLN A 345 20.91 -4.53 -12.68
N GLN A 346 21.60 -3.40 -12.84
CA GLN A 346 21.58 -2.31 -11.87
C GLN A 346 20.17 -1.75 -11.65
N GLU A 347 19.36 -1.62 -12.71
CA GLU A 347 17.99 -1.12 -12.65
C GLU A 347 17.09 -2.05 -11.83
N MET A 348 17.26 -3.37 -12.01
CA MET A 348 16.55 -4.39 -11.23
C MET A 348 16.95 -4.34 -9.75
N VAL A 349 18.24 -4.10 -9.49
CA VAL A 349 18.80 -3.97 -8.15
C VAL A 349 18.21 -2.76 -7.42
N ILE A 350 18.17 -1.60 -8.09
CA ILE A 350 17.57 -0.40 -7.53
C ILE A 350 16.04 -0.57 -7.36
N MET A 351 15.34 -1.12 -8.36
CA MET A 351 13.90 -1.39 -8.26
C MET A 351 13.59 -2.31 -7.07
N GLN A 352 14.36 -3.38 -6.89
CA GLN A 352 14.19 -4.30 -5.77
C GLN A 352 14.39 -3.59 -4.42
N TYR A 353 15.37 -2.70 -4.31
CA TYR A 353 15.58 -1.87 -3.12
C TYR A 353 14.31 -1.06 -2.78
N HIS A 354 13.70 -0.41 -3.78
CA HIS A 354 12.45 0.34 -3.60
C HIS A 354 11.27 -0.55 -3.18
N VAL A 355 11.14 -1.73 -3.78
CA VAL A 355 10.11 -2.72 -3.41
C VAL A 355 10.23 -3.10 -1.94
N ILE A 356 11.45 -3.37 -1.45
CA ILE A 356 11.70 -3.73 -0.06
C ILE A 356 11.31 -2.58 0.87
N LEU A 357 11.78 -1.36 0.60
CA LEU A 357 11.45 -0.19 1.41
C LEU A 357 9.94 0.06 1.50
N ARG A 358 9.21 -0.04 0.38
CA ARG A 358 7.75 0.08 0.37
C ARG A 358 7.06 -1.06 1.12
N SER A 359 7.60 -2.28 1.03
CA SER A 359 7.08 -3.42 1.79
C SER A 359 7.20 -3.20 3.30
N LEU A 360 8.28 -2.56 3.76
CA LEU A 360 8.44 -2.18 5.17
C LEU A 360 7.47 -1.08 5.61
N MET A 361 7.05 -0.19 4.71
CA MET A 361 6.07 0.87 5.03
C MET A 361 4.70 0.32 5.39
N SER A 362 4.29 -0.81 4.81
CA SER A 362 2.98 -1.41 5.07
C SER A 362 2.75 -1.70 6.57
N PRO A 363 3.53 -2.58 7.24
CA PRO A 363 3.35 -2.85 8.67
C PRO A 363 3.59 -1.62 9.55
N MET A 364 4.45 -0.67 9.13
CA MET A 364 4.60 0.61 9.85
C MET A 364 3.31 1.43 9.82
N SER A 365 2.71 1.59 8.63
CA SER A 365 1.47 2.34 8.46
C SER A 365 0.30 1.74 9.24
N MET A 366 0.24 0.41 9.34
CA MET A 366 -0.84 -0.28 10.04
C MET A 366 -0.86 -0.04 11.55
N ILE A 367 0.27 0.33 12.16
CA ILE A 367 0.35 0.51 13.62
C ILE A 367 0.45 1.96 14.06
N VAL A 368 0.80 2.90 13.17
CA VAL A 368 1.06 4.31 13.55
C VAL A 368 -0.12 4.92 14.29
N ASP A 369 -1.32 4.86 13.72
CA ASP A 369 -2.52 5.47 14.32
C ASP A 369 -2.93 4.76 15.62
N VAL A 370 -2.76 3.44 15.67
CA VAL A 370 -3.03 2.63 16.87
C VAL A 370 -2.08 3.00 18.02
N LEU A 371 -0.80 3.22 17.71
CA LEU A 371 0.18 3.67 18.68
C LEU A 371 -0.10 5.11 19.11
N GLN A 372 -0.41 6.02 18.18
CA GLN A 372 -0.76 7.41 18.49
C GLN A 372 -1.98 7.49 19.42
N LYS A 373 -3.03 6.71 19.16
CA LYS A 373 -4.21 6.64 20.02
C LYS A 373 -3.86 6.24 21.45
N ASN A 374 -3.07 5.18 21.62
CA ASN A 374 -2.69 4.67 22.94
C ASN A 374 -1.73 5.63 23.66
N VAL A 375 -0.63 6.01 23.01
CA VAL A 375 0.41 6.87 23.60
C VAL A 375 -0.14 8.26 23.90
N GLY A 376 -0.97 8.82 23.01
CA GLY A 376 -1.67 10.08 23.23
C GLY A 376 -2.56 10.01 24.47
N HIS A 377 -3.31 8.92 24.66
CA HIS A 377 -4.09 8.72 25.88
C HIS A 377 -3.21 8.63 27.14
N TRP A 378 -2.12 7.87 27.09
CA TRP A 378 -1.22 7.70 28.24
C TRP A 378 -0.58 9.01 28.69
N ILE A 379 -0.09 9.81 27.73
CA ILE A 379 0.55 11.10 28.03
C ILE A 379 -0.51 12.15 28.41
N ASN A 380 -1.48 12.39 27.54
CA ASN A 380 -2.38 13.54 27.66
C ASN A 380 -3.48 13.35 28.71
N ASN A 381 -3.99 12.12 28.87
CA ASN A 381 -5.14 11.87 29.74
C ASN A 381 -4.73 11.25 31.08
N LEU A 382 -3.66 10.45 31.11
CA LEU A 382 -3.19 9.77 32.32
C LEU A 382 -1.95 10.41 32.96
N GLY A 383 -1.47 11.53 32.41
CA GLY A 383 -0.37 12.32 32.94
C GLY A 383 0.93 11.51 33.05
N TRP A 384 1.25 10.71 32.02
CA TRP A 384 2.58 10.10 31.90
C TRP A 384 3.56 11.19 31.44
N SER A 385 4.82 11.12 31.89
CA SER A 385 5.84 12.08 31.45
C SER A 385 5.91 12.08 29.93
N GLY A 386 5.63 13.24 29.32
CA GLY A 386 5.62 13.43 27.88
C GLY A 386 7.02 13.66 27.31
N TRP A 387 7.07 13.97 26.02
CA TRP A 387 8.25 14.53 25.37
C TRP A 387 8.47 15.98 25.85
N ASP A 388 9.72 16.45 25.90
CA ASP A 388 10.02 17.86 26.20
C ASP A 388 9.25 18.78 25.22
N ASP A 389 8.64 19.86 25.75
CA ASP A 389 7.72 20.81 25.11
C ASP A 389 8.22 21.50 23.81
N LYS A 390 9.39 21.15 23.29
CA LYS A 390 9.92 21.63 21.99
C LYS A 390 9.24 20.99 20.78
N LEU A 391 8.37 20.01 20.99
CA LEU A 391 7.54 19.38 19.95
C LEU A 391 6.06 19.56 20.34
N SER A 392 5.52 20.77 20.16
CA SER A 392 4.14 21.09 20.49
C SER A 392 3.17 20.06 19.90
N GLY A 393 2.39 19.42 20.79
CA GLY A 393 1.51 18.29 20.52
C GLY A 393 0.34 18.52 19.56
N SER A 394 0.37 19.54 18.69
CA SER A 394 -0.57 19.68 17.58
C SER A 394 -0.01 19.21 16.24
N GLU A 395 1.32 19.19 16.07
CA GLU A 395 1.93 18.85 14.77
C GLU A 395 2.23 17.35 14.60
N ILE A 396 2.39 16.61 15.70
CA ILE A 396 2.69 15.17 15.68
C ILE A 396 1.42 14.33 15.48
N PHE A 397 0.27 14.75 16.02
CA PHE A 397 -0.97 13.97 15.97
C PHE A 397 -1.87 14.25 14.76
N ASN A 398 -1.55 15.27 13.94
CA ASN A 398 -2.20 15.49 12.64
C ASN A 398 -1.38 14.81 11.53
N CYS A 399 -1.33 13.47 11.53
CA CYS A 399 -0.62 12.66 10.52
C CYS A 399 -1.59 11.85 9.64
#